data_AF-A0A660MD04-F1
#
_entry.id   AF-A0A660MD04-F1
#
_cell.length_a   1.000
_cell.length_b   1.000
_cell.length_c   1.000
_cell.angle_alpha   90.00
_cell.angle_beta   90.00
_cell.angle_gamma   90.00
#
_symmetry.space_group_name_H-M   'P 1'
#
loop_
_entity.id
_entity.type
_entity.pdbx_description
1 polymer ?
#
loop_
_entity_poly.entity_id
_entity_poly.type
_entity_poly.pdbx_seq_one_letter_code
_entity_poly.pdbx_strand_id
1 'polypeptide(L)'
;MSPILNLRDEYARIDAPDFRLGEYLYLGQIRTDDDETAVVAVAYKPDYAVKKLKENLAILQPGARIRECYLRKIRVGETDDCGKIPLDGIL
;
A
#
# COMPACT_ATOMS: atom_id res chain seq x y z
N MET A 1 4.43 -7.79 -14.76
CA MET A 1 4.76 -6.58 -13.99
C MET A 1 3.44 -5.91 -13.61
N SER A 2 3.16 -5.74 -12.32
CA SER A 2 1.96 -5.04 -11.85
C SER A 2 1.99 -3.59 -12.36
N PRO A 3 0.86 -3.03 -12.84
CA PRO A 3 0.83 -1.66 -13.33
C PRO A 3 1.15 -0.67 -12.19
N ILE A 4 1.77 0.45 -12.51
CA ILE A 4 1.99 1.54 -11.56
C ILE A 4 0.72 2.41 -11.52
N LEU A 5 0.17 2.59 -10.33
CA LEU A 5 -1.04 3.37 -10.07
C LEU A 5 -0.68 4.68 -9.35
N ASN A 6 -1.52 5.70 -9.53
CA ASN A 6 -1.35 6.99 -8.89
C ASN A 6 -2.13 7.07 -7.56
N LEU A 7 -1.47 7.47 -6.47
CA LEU A 7 -2.11 7.56 -5.16
C LEU A 7 -3.28 8.56 -5.11
N ARG A 8 -3.18 9.69 -5.83
CA ARG A 8 -4.23 10.71 -5.84
C ARG A 8 -5.48 10.23 -6.56
N ASP A 9 -5.32 9.47 -7.64
CA ASP A 9 -6.45 8.87 -8.36
C ASP A 9 -7.17 7.84 -7.47
N GLU A 10 -6.40 7.06 -6.71
CA GLU A 10 -6.95 6.10 -5.76
C GLU A 10 -7.66 6.77 -4.57
N TYR A 11 -7.20 7.95 -4.14
CA TYR A 11 -7.91 8.76 -3.15
C TYR A 11 -9.23 9.31 -3.70
N ALA A 12 -9.21 9.86 -4.92
CA ALA A 12 -10.42 10.36 -5.58
C ALA A 12 -11.46 9.25 -5.81
N ARG A 13 -11.01 8.00 -5.99
CA ARG A 13 -11.90 6.84 -6.16
C ARG A 13 -12.75 6.54 -4.92
N ILE A 14 -12.30 6.91 -3.71
CA ILE A 14 -13.05 6.70 -2.46
C ILE A 14 -14.37 7.50 -2.47
N ASP A 15 -14.37 8.67 -3.11
CA ASP A 15 -15.53 9.56 -3.16
C ASP A 15 -16.44 9.28 -4.38
N ALA A 16 -16.11 8.29 -5.20
CA ALA A 16 -16.91 7.94 -6.36
C ALA A 16 -18.25 7.30 -5.93
N PRO A 17 -19.36 7.58 -6.63
CA PRO A 17 -20.69 7.10 -6.23
C PRO A 17 -20.84 5.57 -6.28
N ASP A 18 -20.00 4.90 -7.06
CA ASP A 18 -19.93 3.45 -7.18
C ASP A 18 -18.86 2.81 -6.28
N PHE A 19 -18.23 3.57 -5.38
CA PHE A 19 -17.26 3.04 -4.44
C PHE A 19 -17.88 2.01 -3.50
N ARG A 20 -17.26 0.82 -3.42
CA ARG A 20 -17.66 -0.25 -2.53
C ARG A 20 -16.53 -0.57 -1.56
N LEU A 21 -16.76 -0.30 -0.28
CA LEU A 21 -15.84 -0.72 0.77
C LEU A 21 -15.73 -2.24 0.78
N GLY A 22 -14.50 -2.77 0.79
CA GLY A 22 -14.28 -4.21 0.72
C GLY A 22 -14.16 -4.77 -0.70
N GLU A 23 -14.25 -3.95 -1.75
CA GLU A 23 -13.96 -4.41 -3.12
C GLU A 23 -12.45 -4.66 -3.32
N TYR A 24 -11.61 -3.79 -2.73
CA TYR A 24 -10.15 -3.88 -2.81
C TYR A 24 -9.51 -3.81 -1.43
N LEU A 25 -8.39 -4.52 -1.28
CA LEU A 25 -7.41 -4.40 -0.20
C LEU A 25 -6.23 -3.57 -0.69
N TYR A 26 -5.75 -2.70 0.19
CA TYR A 26 -4.51 -1.96 0.03
C TYR A 26 -3.51 -2.46 1.06
N LEU A 27 -2.46 -3.11 0.57
CA LEU A 27 -1.37 -3.65 1.39
C LEU A 27 -0.21 -2.67 1.40
N GLY A 28 0.05 -2.02 2.53
CA GLY A 28 1.26 -1.22 2.74
C GLY A 28 2.47 -2.13 2.89
N GLN A 29 3.38 -2.04 1.92
CA GLN A 29 4.57 -2.88 1.82
C GLN A 29 5.83 -2.06 1.96
N ILE A 30 6.81 -2.70 2.56
CA ILE A 30 8.19 -2.23 2.64
C ILE A 30 9.09 -3.22 1.91
N ARG A 31 10.16 -2.72 1.32
CA ARG A 31 11.28 -3.54 0.82
C ARG A 31 12.58 -3.09 1.47
N THR A 32 13.36 -4.03 1.98
CA THR A 32 14.66 -3.75 2.57
C THR A 32 15.78 -3.79 1.52
N ASP A 33 16.97 -3.31 1.90
CA ASP A 33 18.19 -3.44 1.09
C ASP A 33 18.59 -4.90 0.84
N ASP A 34 18.22 -5.82 1.73
CA ASP A 34 18.42 -7.27 1.61
C ASP A 34 17.38 -7.96 0.70
N ASP A 35 16.59 -7.17 -0.03
CA ASP A 35 15.50 -7.63 -0.91
C ASP A 35 14.29 -8.25 -0.22
N GLU A 36 14.27 -8.27 1.11
CA GLU A 36 13.13 -8.77 1.88
C GLU A 36 11.92 -7.83 1.73
N THR A 37 10.73 -8.42 1.63
CA THR A 37 9.46 -7.69 1.52
C THR A 37 8.55 -8.07 2.67
N ALA A 38 7.96 -7.07 3.32
CA ALA A 38 6.98 -7.28 4.38
C ALA A 38 5.73 -6.42 4.15
N VAL A 39 4.57 -6.99 4.43
CA VAL A 39 3.31 -6.24 4.55
C VAL A 39 3.22 -5.74 5.98
N VAL A 40 3.17 -4.43 6.16
CA VAL A 40 3.14 -3.79 7.48
C VAL A 40 1.85 -3.01 7.71
N ALA A 41 0.99 -2.83 6.71
CA ALA A 41 -0.33 -2.25 6.88
C ALA A 41 -1.34 -2.86 5.91
N VAL A 42 -2.60 -2.96 6.31
CA VAL A 42 -3.70 -3.48 5.47
C VAL A 42 -4.95 -2.64 5.73
N ALA A 43 -5.61 -2.20 4.67
CA ALA A 43 -6.90 -1.52 4.77
C ALA A 43 -7.74 -1.64 3.51
N TYR A 44 -9.03 -1.34 3.61
CA TYR A 44 -9.95 -1.23 2.47
C TYR A 44 -9.97 0.15 1.81
N LYS A 45 -9.27 1.12 2.39
CA LYS A 45 -9.10 2.46 1.82
C LYS A 45 -7.61 2.81 1.73
N PRO A 46 -7.16 3.39 0.61
CA PRO A 46 -5.74 3.67 0.40
C PRO A 46 -5.20 4.72 1.38
N ASP A 47 -5.97 5.76 1.71
CA ASP A 47 -5.60 6.81 2.67
C ASP A 47 -5.35 6.23 4.07
N TYR A 48 -6.22 5.32 4.49
CA TYR A 48 -6.08 4.64 5.78
C TYR A 48 -4.90 3.66 5.78
N ALA A 49 -4.66 2.95 4.67
CA ALA A 49 -3.48 2.10 4.52
C ALA A 49 -2.18 2.92 4.62
N VAL A 50 -2.10 4.08 3.96
CA VAL A 50 -0.94 4.98 4.07
C VAL A 50 -0.76 5.49 5.50
N LYS A 51 -1.85 5.90 6.16
CA LYS A 51 -1.80 6.34 7.56
C LYS A 51 -1.23 5.23 8.46
N LYS A 52 -1.74 4.01 8.35
CA LYS A 52 -1.27 2.86 9.14
C LYS A 52 0.15 2.44 8.80
N LEU A 53 0.54 2.52 7.53
CA LEU A 53 1.92 2.30 7.11
C LEU A 53 2.86 3.28 7.83
N LYS A 54 2.55 4.58 7.85
CA LYS A 54 3.37 5.59 8.54
C LYS A 54 3.46 5.36 10.04
N GLU A 55 2.33 5.08 10.69
CA GLU A 55 2.29 4.78 12.13
C GLU A 55 3.14 3.54 12.46
N ASN A 56 3.07 2.49 11.65
CA ASN A 56 3.82 1.26 11.87
C ASN A 56 5.31 1.42 11.54
N LEU A 57 5.66 2.18 10.50
CA LEU A 57 7.05 2.52 10.18
C LEU A 57 7.74 3.28 11.31
N ALA A 58 7.03 4.17 12.00
CA ALA A 58 7.59 4.96 13.10
C ALA A 58 8.01 4.12 14.33
N ILE A 59 7.46 2.92 14.49
CA ILE A 59 7.77 2.01 15.61
C ILE A 59 8.55 0.76 15.17
N LEU A 60 8.72 0.56 13.85
CA LEU A 60 9.41 -0.60 13.32
C LEU A 60 10.91 -0.53 13.67
N GLN A 61 11.48 -1.67 14.05
CA GLN A 61 12.91 -1.83 14.28
C GLN A 61 13.45 -2.81 13.24
N PRO A 62 13.60 -2.40 11.97
CA PRO A 62 14.00 -3.31 10.91
C PRO A 62 15.47 -3.70 11.07
N GLY A 63 15.80 -4.96 10.79
CA GLY A 63 17.19 -5.45 10.80
C GLY A 63 18.05 -4.91 9.66
N ALA A 64 17.41 -4.42 8.59
CA ALA A 64 18.04 -3.81 7.42
C ALA A 64 17.33 -2.49 7.06
N ARG A 65 18.03 -1.60 6.37
CA ARG A 65 17.45 -0.32 5.92
C ARG A 65 16.28 -0.60 4.96
N ILE A 66 15.20 0.16 5.13
CA ILE A 66 14.07 0.16 4.21
C ILE A 66 14.40 1.08 3.03
N ARG A 67 14.28 0.56 1.80
CA ARG A 67 14.57 1.31 0.57
C ARG A 67 13.36 1.66 -0.27
N GLU A 68 12.27 0.90 -0.14
CA GLU A 68 11.02 1.19 -0.83
C GLU A 68 9.83 1.06 0.11
N CYS A 69 8.88 1.98 -0.04
CA CYS A 69 7.55 1.92 0.53
C CYS A 69 6.53 2.04 -0.60
N TYR A 70 5.52 1.17 -0.62
CA TYR A 70 4.47 1.20 -1.63
C TYR A 70 3.18 0.56 -1.11
N LEU A 71 2.05 0.86 -1.74
CA LEU A 71 0.85 0.04 -1.59
C LEU A 71 0.75 -0.97 -2.73
N ARG A 72 0.26 -2.17 -2.44
CA ARG A 72 -0.31 -3.07 -3.46
C ARG A 72 -1.84 -3.02 -3.36
N LYS A 73 -2.51 -2.84 -4.49
CA LYS A 73 -3.97 -2.92 -4.60
C LYS A 73 -4.35 -4.31 -5.10
N ILE A 74 -5.19 -5.00 -4.35
CA ILE A 74 -5.64 -6.36 -4.66
C ILE A 74 -7.15 -6.40 -4.57
N ARG A 75 -7.83 -7.03 -5.52
CA ARG A 75 -9.27 -7.27 -5.42
C ARG A 75 -9.55 -8.33 -4.36
N VAL A 76 -10.52 -8.11 -3.48
CA VAL A 76 -10.85 -9.10 -2.44
C VAL A 76 -11.30 -10.41 -3.08
N GLY A 77 -10.69 -11.51 -2.63
CA GLY A 77 -10.89 -12.85 -3.18
C GLY A 77 -9.89 -13.24 -4.28
N GLU A 78 -9.09 -12.28 -4.76
CA GLU A 78 -8.06 -12.51 -5.78
C GLU A 78 -6.66 -12.55 -5.17
N THR A 79 -5.72 -13.10 -5.91
CA THR A 79 -4.29 -13.12 -5.54
C THR A 79 -3.43 -12.21 -6.41
N ASP A 80 -3.93 -11.84 -7.59
CA ASP A 80 -3.25 -10.97 -8.53
C ASP A 80 -3.30 -9.50 -8.11
N ASP A 81 -2.23 -8.79 -8.43
CA ASP A 81 -2.16 -7.35 -8.24
C ASP A 81 -2.98 -6.61 -9.27
N CYS A 82 -3.88 -5.74 -8.79
CA CYS A 82 -4.44 -4.68 -9.61
C CYS A 82 -3.39 -3.61 -9.92
N GLY A 83 -2.38 -3.44 -9.06
CA GLY A 83 -1.26 -2.52 -9.28
C GLY A 83 -0.47 -2.14 -8.03
N LYS A 84 0.68 -1.50 -8.26
CA LYS A 84 1.60 -0.96 -7.24
C LYS A 84 1.47 0.56 -7.20
N ILE A 85 1.36 1.14 -6.01
CA ILE A 85 1.32 2.59 -5.78
C ILE A 85 2.60 2.97 -5.01
N PRO A 86 3.63 3.52 -5.68
CA PRO A 86 4.82 4.04 -4.99
C PRO A 86 4.45 5.14 -4.00
N LEU A 87 5.11 5.15 -2.84
CA LEU A 87 4.87 6.14 -1.80
C LEU A 87 6.13 6.98 -1.56
N ASP A 88 6.39 7.90 -2.49
CA ASP A 88 7.53 8.79 -2.42
C ASP A 88 7.42 9.73 -1.21
N GLY A 89 8.54 9.93 -0.50
CA GLY A 89 8.62 10.84 0.66
C GLY A 89 8.02 10.30 1.97
N ILE A 90 7.78 8.98 2.08
CA ILE A 90 7.43 8.33 3.36
C ILE A 90 8.67 7.89 4.15
N LEU A 91 9.77 7.61 3.45
CA LEU A 91 11.08 7.25 4.04
C LEU A 91 11.93 8.47 4.33
#